data_AF-A0A395HWK9-F1
#
_entry.id   AF-A0A395HWK9-F1
#
_cell.length_a   1.000
_cell.length_b   1.000
_cell.length_c   1.000
_cell.angle_alpha   90.00
_cell.angle_beta   90.00
_cell.angle_gamma   90.00
#
_symmetry.space_group_name_H-M   'P 1'
#
loop_
_entity.id
_entity.type
_entity.pdbx_description
1 polymer ?
#
loop_
_entity_poly.entity_id
_entity_poly.type
_entity_poly.pdbx_seq_one_letter_code
_entity_poly.pdbx_strand_id
1 'polypeptide(L)'
;MTSVQTFNVALPALPSGWSAEKDFKAVGTLSGATQRNLEAVGPFFLAHARRKRHGRTFSEDERIQAQQNVKKTEEDDLGEISEPEDNMLLAREAKDWKSQDHYQVLGLTKYRWRATPEQIKRAHRKKVLRHHPDKKAALGDRDENDQFFKCIQKAHEVLSDPVKRRQFDSVDEAAEVEPPSKKEASKNFYKLWRKVFISEGRFSNIQPVPELGDENSTQEEVENFYNFWYNFDSWRTFEYLDEDVPDDNESRDQKRHVEKKNANARRKRKTEDTARLRHLVDDCAAGDERIKKFRKAARADKDKKRLEREAEAKRLLEEKEKARQEEEQRKKDAEEAAKAEREQNKKAKEAAKNAAKKNKRVLKGSVKDVNYFDDAPSAAQVDSVLADVDLVISKIDAEELAGLAGRLTAAGKDGAAVKAVYTEEVQRLVGAGKLKEGEAKFFA
;
A
#
# COMPACT_ATOMS: atom_id res chain seq x y z
N MET A 1 62.54 52.46 31.55
CA MET A 1 63.08 52.03 32.84
C MET A 1 62.38 50.73 33.22
N THR A 2 63.05 49.59 33.08
CA THR A 2 62.50 48.27 33.38
C THR A 2 62.61 48.03 34.89
N SER A 3 61.48 48.04 35.60
CA SER A 3 61.41 47.69 37.01
C SER A 3 61.42 46.16 37.14
N VAL A 4 62.48 45.61 37.73
CA VAL A 4 62.53 44.19 38.11
C VAL A 4 61.62 44.01 39.34
N GLN A 5 60.52 43.29 39.19
CA GLN A 5 59.68 42.87 40.32
C GLN A 5 60.10 41.48 40.79
N THR A 6 60.54 41.38 42.04
CA THR A 6 60.93 40.13 42.67
C THR A 6 59.73 39.57 43.44
N PHE A 7 59.25 38.40 43.04
CA PHE A 7 58.17 37.69 43.74
C PHE A 7 58.76 36.66 44.69
N ASN A 8 58.64 36.87 46.00
CA ASN A 8 59.05 35.91 47.01
C ASN A 8 57.91 34.92 47.25
N VAL A 9 57.97 33.76 46.60
CA VAL A 9 57.04 32.65 46.85
C VAL A 9 57.64 31.76 47.94
N ALA A 10 57.05 31.77 49.13
CA ALA A 10 57.39 30.81 50.18
C ALA A 10 56.81 29.43 49.80
N LEU A 11 57.67 28.41 49.71
CA LEU A 11 57.22 27.04 49.52
C LEU A 11 56.50 26.53 50.78
N PRO A 12 55.47 25.66 50.63
CA PRO A 12 54.74 25.13 51.78
C PRO A 12 55.63 24.31 52.72
N ALA A 13 55.32 24.34 54.01
CA ALA A 13 56.04 23.56 55.02
C ALA A 13 55.91 22.05 54.75
N LEU A 14 57.01 21.32 54.92
CA LEU A 14 57.04 19.88 54.69
C LEU A 14 56.18 19.14 55.75
N PRO A 15 55.48 18.05 55.37
CA PRO A 15 54.67 17.28 56.31
C PRO A 15 55.49 16.67 57.46
N SER A 16 54.89 16.58 58.65
CA SER A 16 55.50 15.99 59.85
C SER A 16 55.69 14.48 59.67
N GLY A 17 56.86 14.07 59.17
CA GLY A 17 57.21 12.68 58.86
C GLY A 17 58.10 12.51 57.63
N TRP A 18 58.30 13.58 56.85
CA TRP A 18 59.16 13.56 55.67
C TRP A 18 60.64 13.37 56.04
N SER A 19 61.33 12.40 55.42
CA SER A 19 62.78 12.28 55.49
C SER A 19 63.41 12.33 54.09
N ALA A 20 64.49 13.10 53.95
CA ALA A 20 65.10 13.38 52.65
C ALA A 20 65.59 12.13 51.91
N GLU A 21 65.99 11.08 52.62
CA GLU A 21 66.58 9.87 51.99
C GLU A 21 65.54 8.84 51.53
N LYS A 22 64.35 8.79 52.15
CA LYS A 22 63.32 7.78 51.81
C LYS A 22 62.24 8.30 50.88
N ASP A 23 61.92 9.58 50.96
CA ASP A 23 60.72 10.16 50.32
C ASP A 23 61.05 11.07 49.12
N PHE A 24 62.34 11.32 48.84
CA PHE A 24 62.77 12.12 47.69
C PHE A 24 63.17 11.22 46.50
N LYS A 25 62.33 11.17 45.47
CA LYS A 25 62.66 10.57 44.18
C LYS A 25 62.74 11.68 43.14
N ALA A 26 63.95 12.02 42.67
CA ALA A 26 64.13 13.00 41.61
C ALA A 26 63.49 12.48 40.31
N VAL A 27 62.37 13.08 39.90
CA VAL A 27 61.58 12.64 38.73
C VAL A 27 62.12 13.26 37.41
N GLY A 28 63.06 14.20 37.50
CA GLY A 28 63.71 14.85 36.37
C GLY A 28 64.38 16.17 36.77
N THR A 29 65.12 16.76 35.84
CA THR A 29 65.74 18.09 36.00
C THR A 29 64.84 19.18 35.41
N LEU A 30 64.74 20.33 36.07
CA LEU A 30 64.05 21.49 35.52
C LEU A 30 64.72 21.94 34.20
N SER A 31 63.93 22.15 33.16
CA SER A 31 64.42 22.76 31.92
C SER A 31 64.89 24.19 32.20
N GLY A 32 65.99 24.61 31.56
CA GLY A 32 66.52 25.97 31.72
C GLY A 32 65.49 27.05 31.36
N ALA A 33 65.55 28.20 32.04
CA ALA A 33 64.66 29.32 31.78
C ALA A 33 64.81 29.80 30.32
N THR A 34 63.69 29.89 29.61
CA THR A 34 63.68 30.37 28.22
C THR A 34 63.16 31.81 28.20
N GLN A 35 63.98 32.73 27.71
CA GLN A 35 63.55 34.11 27.53
C GLN A 35 62.59 34.20 26.34
N ARG A 36 61.41 34.77 26.55
CA ARG A 36 60.40 35.00 25.50
C ARG A 36 60.08 36.49 25.42
N ASN A 37 60.04 37.00 24.20
CA ASN A 37 59.54 38.35 23.96
C ASN A 37 58.01 38.30 24.02
N LEU A 38 57.44 39.09 24.92
CA LEU A 38 55.99 39.26 25.04
C LEU A 38 55.59 40.54 24.33
N GLU A 39 54.74 40.41 23.32
CA GLU A 39 54.13 41.55 22.66
C GLU A 39 52.85 41.97 23.40
N ALA A 40 52.63 43.27 23.52
CA ALA A 40 51.39 43.77 24.08
C ALA A 40 50.27 43.54 23.07
N VAL A 41 49.37 42.61 23.38
CA VAL A 41 48.23 42.24 22.53
C VAL A 41 46.91 42.49 23.25
N GLY A 42 45.82 42.59 22.49
CA GLY A 42 44.46 42.66 23.03
C GLY A 42 43.81 44.05 23.02
N PRO A 43 42.53 44.13 23.43
CA PRO A 43 41.67 45.28 23.20
C PRO A 43 42.18 46.56 23.88
N PHE A 44 42.76 46.44 25.07
CA PHE A 44 43.28 47.58 25.84
C PHE A 44 44.53 48.20 25.22
N PHE A 45 45.44 47.36 24.69
CA PHE A 45 46.61 47.84 23.96
C PHE A 45 46.20 48.53 22.66
N LEU A 46 45.27 47.94 21.90
CA LEU A 46 44.74 48.56 20.68
C LEU A 46 44.02 49.88 20.96
N ALA A 47 43.29 50.00 22.07
CA ALA A 47 42.67 51.26 22.50
C ALA A 47 43.72 52.31 22.90
N HIS A 48 44.80 51.92 23.58
CA HIS A 48 45.91 52.82 23.89
C HIS A 48 46.66 53.28 22.62
N ALA A 49 46.99 52.36 21.72
CA ALA A 49 47.65 52.67 20.45
C ALA A 49 46.80 53.60 19.56
N ARG A 50 45.48 53.38 19.51
CA ARG A 50 44.53 54.23 18.79
C ARG A 50 44.50 55.65 19.35
N ARG A 51 44.37 55.80 20.67
CA ARG A 51 44.40 57.10 21.36
C ARG A 51 45.72 57.83 21.08
N LYS A 52 46.85 57.14 21.20
CA LYS A 52 48.18 57.71 20.95
C LYS A 52 48.37 58.12 19.49
N ARG A 53 47.90 57.32 18.53
CA ARG A 53 47.99 57.63 17.10
C ARG A 53 47.15 58.85 16.70
N HIS A 54 45.98 59.01 17.30
CA HIS A 54 45.03 60.07 16.96
C HIS A 54 45.10 61.29 17.90
N GLY A 55 46.00 61.29 18.89
CA GLY A 55 46.15 62.40 19.85
C GLY A 55 44.91 62.65 20.71
N ARG A 56 44.16 61.59 21.07
CA ARG A 56 42.88 61.70 21.79
C ARG A 56 43.02 61.41 23.28
N THR A 57 42.25 62.12 24.09
CA THR A 57 42.04 61.74 25.50
C THR A 57 41.20 60.46 25.61
N PHE A 58 41.14 59.86 26.81
CA PHE A 58 40.34 58.65 27.04
C PHE A 58 38.85 58.89 26.78
N SER A 59 38.29 59.98 27.31
CA SER A 59 36.88 60.34 27.17
C SER A 59 36.49 60.69 25.72
N GLU A 60 37.37 61.37 24.99
CA GLU A 60 37.13 61.68 23.57
C GLU A 60 37.15 60.43 22.69
N ASP A 61 38.12 59.53 22.88
CA ASP A 61 38.17 58.30 22.11
C ASP A 61 37.01 57.37 22.47
N GLU A 62 36.61 57.28 23.74
CA GLU A 62 35.43 56.52 24.16
C GLU A 62 34.15 57.07 23.53
N ARG A 63 33.96 58.39 23.52
CA ARG A 63 32.81 59.03 22.84
C ARG A 63 32.81 58.76 21.33
N ILE A 64 33.97 58.89 20.68
CA ILE A 64 34.10 58.64 19.23
C ILE A 64 33.89 57.16 18.91
N GLN A 65 34.40 56.25 19.73
CA GLN A 65 34.16 54.81 19.56
C GLN A 65 32.71 54.44 19.79
N ALA A 66 32.05 55.04 20.79
CA ALA A 66 30.62 54.88 21.00
C ALA A 66 29.83 55.38 19.78
N GLN A 67 30.15 56.57 19.25
CA GLN A 67 29.51 57.11 18.04
C GLN A 67 29.78 56.24 16.80
N GLN A 68 31.00 55.75 16.61
CA GLN A 68 31.36 54.86 15.51
C GLN A 68 30.66 53.50 15.64
N ASN A 69 30.52 52.96 16.85
CA ASN A 69 29.79 51.72 17.09
C ASN A 69 28.29 51.88 16.84
N VAL A 70 27.69 53.00 17.27
CA VAL A 70 26.30 53.34 16.96
C VAL A 70 26.13 53.44 15.44
N LYS A 71 26.98 54.22 14.76
CA LYS A 71 26.91 54.37 13.30
C LYS A 71 27.12 53.06 12.55
N LYS A 72 28.07 52.23 12.99
CA LYS A 72 28.32 50.90 12.43
C LYS A 72 27.12 49.98 12.63
N THR A 73 26.52 50.01 13.81
CA THR A 73 25.31 49.22 14.10
C THR A 73 24.14 49.73 13.26
N GLU A 74 23.98 51.04 13.09
CA GLU A 74 22.96 51.62 12.20
C GLU A 74 23.18 51.22 10.73
N GLU A 75 24.42 51.27 10.22
CA GLU A 75 24.76 50.87 8.84
C GLU A 75 24.59 49.36 8.61
N ASP A 76 25.04 48.51 9.53
CA ASP A 76 24.84 47.05 9.49
C ASP A 76 23.34 46.68 9.61
N ASP A 77 22.53 47.53 10.26
CA ASP A 77 21.09 47.33 10.47
C ASP A 77 20.21 47.90 9.33
N LEU A 78 20.77 48.76 8.48
CA LEU A 78 20.08 49.30 7.31
C LEU A 78 19.95 48.30 6.15
N GLY A 79 20.85 47.31 6.05
CA GLY A 79 20.95 46.42 4.88
C GLY A 79 19.90 45.32 4.77
N GLU A 80 19.36 44.81 5.89
CA GLU A 80 18.58 43.55 5.87
C GLU A 80 17.05 43.75 6.05
N ILE A 81 16.62 44.79 6.78
CA ILE A 81 15.22 45.02 7.17
C ILE A 81 14.82 46.48 6.88
N SER A 82 15.13 47.00 5.69
CA SER A 82 14.68 48.34 5.26
C SER A 82 13.98 48.22 3.92
N GLU A 83 12.68 47.96 3.96
CA GLU A 83 11.83 48.04 2.77
C GLU A 83 11.44 49.52 2.51
N PRO A 84 11.29 49.93 1.23
CA PRO A 84 10.77 51.26 0.89
C PRO A 84 9.40 51.48 1.53
N GLU A 85 9.17 52.67 2.05
CA GLU A 85 7.88 53.06 2.63
C GLU A 85 7.11 53.85 1.56
N ASP A 86 6.11 53.23 0.97
CA ASP A 86 5.27 53.90 -0.03
C ASP A 86 4.38 54.96 0.64
N ASN A 87 4.04 56.02 -0.10
CA ASN A 87 3.17 57.09 0.40
C ASN A 87 1.80 56.56 0.89
N MET A 88 1.28 55.51 0.24
CA MET A 88 0.05 54.83 0.66
C MET A 88 0.17 54.10 2.01
N LEU A 89 1.35 53.60 2.35
CA LEU A 89 1.60 52.94 3.63
C LEU A 89 1.60 53.97 4.77
N LEU A 90 2.22 55.13 4.53
CA LEU A 90 2.33 56.23 5.48
C LEU A 90 0.98 56.91 5.74
N ALA A 91 0.10 56.97 4.73
CA ALA A 91 -1.24 57.53 4.85
C ALA A 91 -2.25 56.61 5.58
N ARG A 92 -1.85 55.43 6.06
CA ARG A 92 -2.75 54.51 6.77
C ARG A 92 -3.16 55.05 8.13
N GLU A 93 -4.45 55.02 8.40
CA GLU A 93 -5.03 55.42 9.69
C GLU A 93 -5.05 54.27 10.69
N ALA A 94 -4.74 54.55 11.96
CA ALA A 94 -4.72 53.53 13.02
C ALA A 94 -6.11 52.93 13.32
N LYS A 95 -7.18 53.62 12.94
CA LYS A 95 -8.56 53.14 13.12
C LYS A 95 -8.85 51.89 12.29
N ASP A 96 -8.25 51.75 11.12
CA ASP A 96 -8.44 50.62 10.21
C ASP A 96 -7.39 49.51 10.43
N TRP A 97 -6.89 49.34 11.66
CA TRP A 97 -5.83 48.39 11.97
C TRP A 97 -6.16 46.92 11.63
N LYS A 98 -7.44 46.55 11.55
CA LYS A 98 -7.86 45.20 11.15
C LYS A 98 -7.54 44.91 9.68
N SER A 99 -7.59 45.90 8.79
CA SER A 99 -7.31 45.74 7.36
C SER A 99 -5.83 45.95 7.02
N GLN A 100 -4.98 46.21 8.01
CA GLN A 100 -3.57 46.50 7.80
C GLN A 100 -2.71 45.23 7.76
N ASP A 101 -1.79 45.19 6.81
CA ASP A 101 -0.67 44.24 6.83
C ASP A 101 0.37 44.69 7.88
N HIS A 102 0.33 44.05 9.07
CA HIS A 102 1.24 44.34 10.18
C HIS A 102 2.71 44.03 9.85
N TYR A 103 2.98 43.04 8.99
CA TYR A 103 4.35 42.74 8.56
C TYR A 103 4.87 43.84 7.64
N GLN A 104 4.04 44.34 6.73
CA GLN A 104 4.40 45.46 5.84
C GLN A 104 4.67 46.75 6.64
N VAL A 105 3.85 47.04 7.66
CA VAL A 105 4.06 48.22 8.54
C VAL A 105 5.42 48.16 9.23
N LEU A 106 5.83 46.98 9.71
CA LEU A 106 7.16 46.77 10.31
C LEU A 106 8.30 46.59 9.29
N GLY A 107 8.01 46.44 7.99
CA GLY A 107 9.02 46.20 6.96
C GLY A 107 9.56 44.77 6.95
N LEU A 108 8.70 43.81 7.33
CA LEU A 108 8.99 42.37 7.42
C LEU A 108 8.29 41.57 6.31
N THR A 109 7.93 42.20 5.19
CA THR A 109 7.17 41.55 4.09
C THR A 109 7.88 40.32 3.53
N LYS A 110 9.22 40.33 3.49
CA LYS A 110 10.02 39.16 3.07
C LYS A 110 9.93 37.96 4.02
N TYR A 111 9.78 38.21 5.32
CA TYR A 111 9.84 37.16 6.35
C TYR A 111 8.43 36.69 6.76
N ARG A 112 7.46 37.60 6.90
CA ARG A 112 6.06 37.32 7.28
C ARG A 112 5.97 36.31 8.45
N TRP A 113 5.21 35.22 8.30
CA TRP A 113 5.07 34.16 9.31
C TRP A 113 6.39 33.46 9.69
N ARG A 114 7.45 33.60 8.88
CA ARG A 114 8.80 33.09 9.19
C ARG A 114 9.64 34.09 10.01
N ALA A 115 9.14 35.30 10.26
CA ALA A 115 9.86 36.29 11.06
C ALA A 115 10.07 35.79 12.50
N THR A 116 11.30 35.86 12.99
CA THR A 116 11.63 35.51 14.37
C THR A 116 11.18 36.60 15.34
N PRO A 117 10.94 36.28 16.62
CA PRO A 117 10.62 37.29 17.63
C PRO A 117 11.66 38.41 17.72
N GLU A 118 12.94 38.07 17.54
CA GLU A 118 14.04 39.06 17.56
C GLU A 118 14.03 39.98 16.34
N GLN A 119 13.71 39.46 15.14
CA GLN A 119 13.50 40.28 13.95
C GLN A 119 12.32 41.25 14.13
N ILE A 120 11.22 40.80 14.75
CA ILE A 120 10.05 41.65 15.03
C ILE A 120 10.41 42.78 15.99
N LYS A 121 11.08 42.47 17.11
CA LYS A 121 11.54 43.49 18.07
C LYS A 121 12.51 44.48 17.44
N ARG A 122 13.46 44.00 16.62
CA ARG A 122 14.45 44.84 15.94
C ARG A 122 13.78 45.77 14.92
N ALA A 123 12.87 45.24 14.11
CA ALA A 123 12.09 46.01 13.15
C ALA A 123 11.24 47.10 13.82
N HIS A 124 10.57 46.77 14.94
CA HIS A 124 9.81 47.74 15.72
C HIS A 124 10.68 48.86 16.28
N ARG A 125 11.80 48.55 16.93
CA ARG A 125 12.75 49.58 17.44
C ARG A 125 13.19 50.53 16.33
N LYS A 126 13.51 49.98 15.15
CA LYS A 126 13.92 50.77 13.98
C LYS A 126 12.80 51.68 13.47
N LYS A 127 11.58 51.17 13.35
CA LYS A 127 10.41 51.94 12.90
C LYS A 127 10.02 53.04 13.90
N VAL A 128 10.06 52.75 15.20
CA VAL A 128 9.83 53.73 16.27
C VAL A 128 10.85 54.86 16.21
N LEU A 129 12.14 54.57 16.04
CA LEU A 129 13.19 55.61 15.96
C LEU A 129 13.05 56.50 14.70
N ARG A 130 12.53 55.95 13.60
CA ARG A 130 12.35 56.66 12.34
C ARG A 130 11.10 57.53 12.32
N HIS A 131 10.01 57.04 12.92
CA HIS A 131 8.69 57.68 12.89
C HIS A 131 8.25 58.24 14.25
N HIS A 132 9.18 58.40 15.19
CA HIS A 132 8.85 58.94 16.51
C HIS A 132 8.22 60.34 16.38
N PRO A 133 7.09 60.62 17.06
CA PRO A 133 6.38 61.89 16.93
C PRO A 133 7.27 63.09 17.28
N ASP A 134 8.17 62.95 18.26
CA ASP A 134 9.12 64.02 18.65
C ASP A 134 10.08 64.42 17.52
N LYS A 135 10.64 63.42 16.80
CA LYS A 135 11.60 63.65 15.70
C LYS A 135 10.92 64.23 14.47
N LYS A 136 9.66 63.87 14.24
CA LYS A 136 8.83 64.35 13.12
C LYS A 136 8.20 65.72 13.41
N ALA A 137 7.86 66.01 14.67
CA ALA A 137 7.43 67.33 15.11
C ALA A 137 8.54 68.39 14.92
N ALA A 138 9.82 67.99 15.07
CA ALA A 138 10.96 68.85 14.75
C ALA A 138 11.10 69.16 13.24
N LEU A 139 10.47 68.36 12.37
CA LEU A 139 10.46 68.53 10.91
C LEU A 139 9.21 69.23 10.38
N GLY A 140 8.29 69.68 11.25
CA GLY A 140 7.14 70.53 10.89
C GLY A 140 5.86 69.80 10.48
N ASP A 141 5.80 68.48 10.60
CA ASP A 141 4.69 67.65 10.09
C ASP A 141 4.04 66.87 11.25
N ARG A 142 2.93 67.37 11.80
CA ARG A 142 2.39 66.97 13.11
C ARG A 142 1.23 65.98 13.07
N ASP A 143 0.30 66.09 12.12
CA ASP A 143 -0.98 65.36 12.19
C ASP A 143 -0.99 64.03 11.41
N GLU A 144 -0.36 63.95 10.24
CA GLU A 144 -0.30 62.70 9.45
C GLU A 144 0.66 61.66 10.07
N ASN A 145 1.71 62.13 10.76
CA ASN A 145 2.75 61.26 11.32
C ASN A 145 2.33 60.51 12.61
N ASP A 146 1.32 61.00 13.35
CA ASP A 146 0.85 60.34 14.58
C ASP A 146 0.03 59.07 14.28
N GLN A 147 -0.71 59.07 13.16
CA GLN A 147 -1.50 57.90 12.74
C GLN A 147 -0.61 56.71 12.37
N PHE A 148 0.43 56.95 11.56
CA PHE A 148 1.36 55.89 11.17
C PHE A 148 2.14 55.34 12.37
N PHE A 149 2.53 56.20 13.32
CA PHE A 149 3.16 55.76 14.56
C PHE A 149 2.25 54.84 15.38
N LYS A 150 0.96 55.15 15.48
CA LYS A 150 -0.04 54.26 16.11
C LYS A 150 -0.19 52.94 15.35
N CYS A 151 -0.14 52.95 14.02
CA CYS A 151 -0.10 51.72 13.21
C CYS A 151 1.13 50.86 13.55
N ILE A 152 2.31 51.46 13.71
CA ILE A 152 3.54 50.74 14.13
C ILE A 152 3.36 50.08 15.49
N GLN A 153 2.78 50.80 16.47
CA GLN A 153 2.53 50.25 17.79
C GLN A 153 1.54 49.09 17.74
N LYS A 154 0.46 49.24 16.95
CA LYS A 154 -0.54 48.19 16.80
C LYS A 154 0.03 46.94 16.10
N ALA A 155 0.83 47.14 15.06
CA ALA A 155 1.51 46.05 14.36
C ALA A 155 2.44 45.26 15.29
N HIS A 156 3.22 45.95 16.13
CA HIS A 156 4.05 45.28 17.12
C HIS A 156 3.22 44.58 18.21
N GLU A 157 2.13 45.18 18.68
CA GLU A 157 1.22 44.55 19.66
C GLU A 157 0.68 43.20 19.14
N VAL A 158 0.27 43.16 17.86
CA VAL A 158 -0.26 41.95 17.22
C VAL A 158 0.85 40.92 16.96
N LEU A 159 2.00 41.35 16.43
CA LEU A 159 3.07 40.43 16.01
C LEU A 159 3.98 39.96 17.16
N SER A 160 4.03 40.68 18.28
CA SER A 160 4.85 40.30 19.44
C SER A 160 4.19 39.25 20.32
N ASP A 161 2.85 39.24 20.41
CA ASP A 161 2.07 38.24 21.13
C ASP A 161 1.87 36.99 20.24
N PRO A 162 2.36 35.80 20.65
CA PRO A 162 2.21 34.59 19.86
C PRO A 162 0.76 34.22 19.51
N VAL A 163 -0.20 34.53 20.38
CA VAL A 163 -1.62 34.21 20.18
C VAL A 163 -2.22 35.15 19.15
N LYS A 164 -2.04 36.46 19.31
CA LYS A 164 -2.55 37.47 18.36
C LYS A 164 -1.87 37.34 17.00
N ARG A 165 -0.57 37.06 16.98
CA ARG A 165 0.18 36.78 15.76
C ARG A 165 -0.41 35.58 15.03
N ARG A 166 -0.70 34.49 15.73
CA ARG A 166 -1.31 33.30 15.13
C ARG A 166 -2.71 33.60 14.58
N GLN A 167 -3.51 34.39 15.28
CA GLN A 167 -4.83 34.83 14.79
C GLN A 167 -4.69 35.63 13.49
N PHE A 168 -3.75 36.57 13.43
CA PHE A 168 -3.45 37.35 12.22
C PHE A 168 -2.92 36.46 11.08
N ASP A 169 -1.91 35.62 11.35
CA ASP A 169 -1.32 34.70 10.37
C ASP A 169 -2.35 33.73 9.78
N SER A 170 -3.45 33.45 10.50
CA SER A 170 -4.56 32.61 10.01
C SER A 170 -5.35 33.22 8.85
N VAL A 171 -5.23 34.53 8.64
CA VAL A 171 -5.97 35.30 7.63
C VAL A 171 -5.07 36.23 6.82
N ASP A 172 -3.75 36.03 6.86
CA ASP A 172 -2.78 36.79 6.08
C ASP A 172 -2.92 36.45 4.58
N GLU A 173 -3.77 37.22 3.90
CA GLU A 173 -4.05 37.14 2.46
C GLU A 173 -2.79 37.36 1.61
N ALA A 174 -1.90 38.26 2.04
CA ALA A 174 -0.73 38.62 1.28
C ALA A 174 0.27 37.46 1.19
N ALA A 175 0.18 36.52 2.14
CA ALA A 175 0.95 35.29 2.20
C ALA A 175 0.29 34.11 1.47
N GLU A 176 -0.93 34.26 0.96
CA GLU A 176 -1.59 33.23 0.17
C GLU A 176 -0.98 33.15 -1.23
N VAL A 177 -0.90 31.93 -1.76
CA VAL A 177 -0.35 31.66 -3.09
C VAL A 177 -1.47 31.08 -3.91
N GLU A 178 -1.88 31.81 -4.94
CA GLU A 178 -2.95 31.37 -5.82
C GLU A 178 -2.57 30.07 -6.56
N PRO A 179 -3.53 29.15 -6.76
CA PRO A 179 -3.29 27.93 -7.51
C PRO A 179 -2.96 28.28 -8.98
N PRO A 180 -2.00 27.58 -9.60
CA PRO A 180 -1.63 27.86 -10.98
C PRO A 180 -2.76 27.54 -11.95
N SER A 181 -2.89 28.31 -13.03
CA SER A 181 -3.84 27.97 -14.08
C SER A 181 -3.46 26.66 -14.78
N LYS A 182 -4.44 25.98 -15.40
CA LYS A 182 -4.19 24.73 -16.15
C LYS A 182 -3.10 24.88 -17.22
N LYS A 183 -3.00 26.06 -17.85
CA LYS A 183 -1.97 26.37 -18.86
C LYS A 183 -0.58 26.47 -18.22
N GLU A 184 -0.45 27.14 -17.08
CA GLU A 184 0.85 27.30 -16.41
C GLU A 184 1.33 25.98 -15.79
N ALA A 185 0.40 25.23 -15.19
CA ALA A 185 0.66 23.92 -14.60
C ALA A 185 1.21 22.92 -15.62
N SER A 186 0.83 23.03 -16.91
CA SER A 186 1.34 22.13 -17.96
C SER A 186 2.86 22.22 -18.18
N LYS A 187 3.49 23.37 -17.88
CA LYS A 187 4.93 23.56 -18.08
C LYS A 187 5.75 23.26 -16.83
N ASN A 188 5.20 23.58 -15.65
CA ASN A 188 5.94 23.55 -14.38
C ASN A 188 5.06 23.05 -13.23
N PHE A 189 4.35 21.93 -13.43
CA PHE A 189 3.37 21.37 -12.47
C PHE A 189 3.90 21.35 -11.03
N TYR A 190 4.97 20.59 -10.79
CA TYR A 190 5.50 20.37 -9.45
C TYR A 190 6.01 21.66 -8.80
N LYS A 191 6.71 22.51 -9.55
CA LYS A 191 7.29 23.74 -9.01
C LYS A 191 6.20 24.73 -8.58
N LEU A 192 5.12 24.84 -9.34
CA LEU A 192 4.02 25.76 -9.03
C LEU A 192 3.16 25.22 -7.90
N TRP A 193 2.69 23.98 -8.00
CA TRP A 193 1.86 23.36 -6.95
C TRP A 193 2.60 23.19 -5.62
N ARG A 194 3.91 22.89 -5.64
CA ARG A 194 4.72 22.82 -4.41
C ARG A 194 4.68 24.14 -3.62
N LYS A 195 4.71 25.30 -4.30
CA LYS A 195 4.62 26.60 -3.61
C LYS A 195 3.28 26.77 -2.91
N VAL A 196 2.20 26.37 -3.58
CA VAL A 196 0.83 26.41 -3.04
C VAL A 196 0.74 25.54 -1.79
N PHE A 197 1.16 24.27 -1.87
CA PHE A 197 1.08 23.35 -0.72
C PHE A 197 2.05 23.69 0.41
N ILE A 198 3.20 24.31 0.14
CA ILE A 198 4.06 24.87 1.21
C ILE A 198 3.35 26.04 1.91
N SER A 199 2.68 26.90 1.14
CA SER A 199 1.91 28.02 1.69
C SER A 199 0.77 27.52 2.57
N GLU A 200 -0.03 26.56 2.08
CA GLU A 200 -1.14 25.97 2.85
C GLU A 200 -0.65 25.11 4.01
N GLY A 201 0.49 24.44 3.86
CA GLY A 201 1.03 23.49 4.84
C GLY A 201 1.41 24.14 6.15
N ARG A 202 1.65 25.46 6.14
CA ARG A 202 1.89 26.27 7.35
C ARG A 202 0.72 26.19 8.33
N PHE A 203 -0.48 25.88 7.84
CA PHE A 203 -1.69 25.77 8.66
C PHE A 203 -1.91 24.38 9.26
N SER A 204 -1.05 23.40 8.98
CA SER A 204 -1.27 22.05 9.49
C SER A 204 -0.90 21.91 10.96
N ASN A 205 -1.76 21.27 11.75
CA ASN A 205 -1.42 20.76 13.08
C ASN A 205 -0.50 19.54 13.03
N ILE A 206 -0.48 18.82 11.91
CA ILE A 206 0.24 17.55 11.77
C ILE A 206 1.54 17.81 11.00
N GLN A 207 2.66 17.46 11.62
CA GLN A 207 4.00 17.63 11.06
C GLN A 207 4.77 16.31 11.11
N PRO A 208 5.61 15.98 10.12
CA PRO A 208 5.91 16.79 8.94
C PRO A 208 4.79 16.74 7.88
N VAL A 209 4.55 17.86 7.20
CA VAL A 209 3.67 17.93 6.03
C VAL A 209 4.32 17.17 4.87
N PRO A 210 3.67 16.15 4.28
CA PRO A 210 4.20 15.43 3.12
C PRO A 210 4.42 16.36 1.93
N GLU A 211 5.53 16.13 1.20
CA GLU A 211 5.83 16.88 -0.01
C GLU A 211 5.10 16.30 -1.23
N LEU A 212 4.80 17.16 -2.21
CA LEU A 212 4.18 16.74 -3.48
C LEU A 212 5.07 15.76 -4.28
N GLY A 213 6.39 15.77 -4.05
CA GLY A 213 7.36 14.97 -4.79
C GLY A 213 7.67 15.50 -6.18
N ASP A 214 8.03 14.58 -7.07
CA ASP A 214 8.43 14.79 -8.47
C ASP A 214 7.81 13.73 -9.40
N GLU A 215 8.21 13.70 -10.67
CA GLU A 215 7.68 12.77 -11.68
C GLU A 215 7.96 11.30 -11.38
N ASN A 216 8.96 11.00 -10.56
CA ASN A 216 9.44 9.65 -10.26
C ASN A 216 8.95 9.15 -8.89
N SER A 217 8.18 9.95 -8.16
CA SER A 217 7.63 9.55 -6.87
C SER A 217 6.76 8.31 -7.00
N THR A 218 6.89 7.43 -6.02
CA THR A 218 6.17 6.16 -5.97
C THR A 218 4.67 6.37 -5.76
N GLN A 219 3.87 5.36 -6.10
CA GLN A 219 2.43 5.41 -5.87
C GLN A 219 2.08 5.63 -4.39
N GLU A 220 2.82 5.01 -3.47
CA GLU A 220 2.62 5.13 -2.03
C GLU A 220 2.91 6.55 -1.52
N GLU A 221 3.99 7.17 -1.98
CA GLU A 221 4.32 8.56 -1.62
C GLU A 221 3.24 9.54 -2.12
N VAL A 222 2.77 9.34 -3.34
CA VAL A 222 1.70 10.16 -3.93
C VAL A 222 0.39 9.96 -3.18
N GLU A 223 0.03 8.72 -2.86
CA GLU A 223 -1.16 8.41 -2.06
C GLU A 223 -1.08 9.01 -0.65
N ASN A 224 0.06 8.90 0.02
CA ASN A 224 0.29 9.50 1.34
C ASN A 224 0.11 11.02 1.29
N PHE A 225 0.68 11.68 0.27
CA PHE A 225 0.50 13.11 0.05
C PHE A 225 -0.98 13.49 -0.08
N TYR A 226 -1.71 12.88 -1.02
CA TYR A 226 -3.11 13.23 -1.23
C TYR A 226 -4.00 12.86 -0.04
N ASN A 227 -3.75 11.72 0.62
CA ASN A 227 -4.48 11.31 1.81
C ASN A 227 -4.30 12.31 2.97
N PHE A 228 -3.08 12.81 3.16
CA PHE A 228 -2.81 13.86 4.14
C PHE A 228 -3.63 15.12 3.84
N TRP A 229 -3.63 15.58 2.59
CA TRP A 229 -4.34 16.80 2.18
C TRP A 229 -5.86 16.67 2.16
N TYR A 230 -6.41 15.48 1.85
CA TYR A 230 -7.85 15.23 1.97
C TYR A 230 -8.32 15.17 3.43
N ASN A 231 -7.43 14.81 4.34
CA ASN A 231 -7.67 14.78 5.80
C ASN A 231 -6.95 15.92 6.53
N PHE A 232 -6.75 17.05 5.86
CA PHE A 232 -5.96 18.15 6.39
C PHE A 232 -6.56 18.74 7.67
N ASP A 233 -5.80 18.68 8.75
CA ASP A 233 -6.16 19.29 10.03
C ASP A 233 -5.53 20.69 10.16
N SER A 234 -6.37 21.72 9.99
CA SER A 234 -5.96 23.13 9.99
C SER A 234 -6.10 23.77 11.35
N TRP A 235 -5.07 24.49 11.79
CA TRP A 235 -5.18 25.33 12.97
C TRP A 235 -5.82 26.70 12.74
N ARG A 236 -6.16 27.09 11.50
CA ARG A 236 -6.76 28.40 11.24
C ARG A 236 -7.99 28.62 12.12
N THR A 237 -8.03 29.76 12.81
CA THR A 237 -9.12 30.09 13.75
C THR A 237 -10.08 31.14 13.20
N PHE A 238 -9.62 32.01 12.30
CA PHE A 238 -10.38 33.15 11.73
C PHE A 238 -10.88 34.16 12.76
N GLU A 239 -10.33 34.12 13.97
CA GLU A 239 -10.73 34.96 15.10
C GLU A 239 -10.34 36.43 14.93
N TYR A 240 -9.25 36.69 14.19
CA TYR A 240 -8.83 38.06 13.85
C TYR A 240 -9.92 38.83 13.08
N LEU A 241 -10.78 38.11 12.35
CA LEU A 241 -11.88 38.65 11.56
C LEU A 241 -13.22 38.68 12.33
N ASP A 242 -13.20 38.51 13.65
CA ASP A 242 -14.39 38.72 14.49
C ASP A 242 -14.77 40.21 14.44
N GLU A 243 -16.02 40.52 14.08
CA GLU A 243 -16.50 41.90 13.88
C GLU A 243 -16.59 42.64 15.21
N ASP A 244 -17.26 42.02 16.17
CA ASP A 244 -17.65 42.61 17.45
C ASP A 244 -16.77 42.03 18.56
N VAL A 245 -15.97 42.86 19.24
CA VAL A 245 -15.22 42.44 20.44
C VAL A 245 -16.08 42.82 21.65
N PRO A 246 -16.54 41.87 22.49
CA PRO A 246 -17.35 42.20 23.65
C PRO A 246 -16.63 43.20 24.55
N ASP A 247 -17.26 44.34 24.83
CA ASP A 247 -16.74 45.31 25.79
C ASP A 247 -16.99 44.78 27.22
N ASP A 248 -16.05 45.00 28.12
CA ASP A 248 -16.14 44.56 29.51
C ASP A 248 -17.26 45.27 30.28
N ASN A 249 -17.78 46.38 29.74
CA ASN A 249 -18.90 47.14 30.32
C ASN A 249 -20.30 46.68 29.83
N GLU A 250 -20.40 45.65 28.99
CA GLU A 250 -21.67 45.13 28.46
C GLU A 250 -22.37 44.14 29.40
N SER A 251 -23.69 44.01 29.27
CA SER A 251 -24.46 42.97 29.97
C SER A 251 -23.95 41.59 29.57
N ARG A 252 -23.92 40.66 30.54
CA ARG A 252 -23.51 39.26 30.32
C ARG A 252 -24.25 38.58 29.16
N ASP A 253 -25.53 38.89 28.97
CA ASP A 253 -26.32 38.34 27.87
C ASP A 253 -25.91 38.90 26.51
N GLN A 254 -25.51 40.17 26.45
CA GLN A 254 -24.98 40.81 25.25
C GLN A 254 -23.62 40.21 24.88
N LYS A 255 -22.71 40.06 25.85
CA LYS A 255 -21.43 39.36 25.66
C LYS A 255 -21.62 37.95 25.09
N ARG A 256 -22.54 37.17 25.65
CA ARG A 256 -22.86 35.82 25.16
C ARG A 256 -23.44 35.84 23.75
N HIS A 257 -24.26 36.84 23.42
CA HIS A 257 -24.84 36.97 22.08
C HIS A 257 -23.75 37.26 21.03
N VAL A 258 -22.85 38.20 21.33
CA VAL A 258 -21.71 38.56 20.47
C VAL A 258 -20.78 37.37 20.28
N GLU A 259 -20.39 36.68 21.35
CA GLU A 259 -19.54 35.49 21.27
C GLU A 259 -20.17 34.39 20.40
N LYS A 260 -21.50 34.22 20.49
CA LYS A 260 -22.24 33.27 19.65
C LYS A 260 -22.24 33.68 18.17
N LYS A 261 -22.43 34.98 17.87
CA LYS A 261 -22.37 35.53 16.51
C LYS A 261 -20.99 35.28 15.90
N ASN A 262 -19.93 35.63 16.62
CA ASN A 262 -18.55 35.42 16.19
C ASN A 262 -18.23 33.92 16.02
N ALA A 263 -18.61 33.07 16.97
CA ALA A 263 -18.41 31.63 16.86
C ALA A 263 -19.08 31.03 15.62
N ASN A 264 -20.29 31.49 15.26
CA ASN A 264 -20.97 31.08 14.04
C ASN A 264 -20.24 31.57 12.78
N ALA A 265 -19.76 32.81 12.76
CA ALA A 265 -18.98 33.36 11.66
C ALA A 265 -17.67 32.59 11.44
N ARG A 266 -16.94 32.28 12.52
CA ARG A 266 -15.72 31.45 12.47
C ARG A 266 -16.01 30.04 11.94
N ARG A 267 -17.09 29.41 12.40
CA ARG A 267 -17.52 28.08 11.90
C ARG A 267 -17.83 28.09 10.39
N LYS A 268 -18.52 29.14 9.93
CA LYS A 268 -18.80 29.33 8.50
C LYS A 268 -17.50 29.46 7.69
N ARG A 269 -16.59 30.35 8.10
CA ARG A 269 -15.28 30.53 7.43
C ARG A 269 -14.43 29.26 7.43
N LYS A 270 -14.41 28.50 8.53
CA LYS A 270 -13.73 27.19 8.58
C LYS A 270 -14.32 26.19 7.59
N THR A 271 -15.63 26.19 7.43
CA THR A 271 -16.33 25.30 6.47
C THR A 271 -15.98 25.71 5.03
N GLU A 272 -16.00 27.01 4.74
CA GLU A 272 -15.61 27.57 3.44
C GLU A 272 -14.14 27.29 3.10
N ASP A 273 -13.22 27.48 4.06
CA ASP A 273 -11.79 27.17 3.88
C ASP A 273 -11.54 25.67 3.66
N THR A 274 -12.24 24.80 4.39
CA THR A 274 -12.16 23.35 4.18
C THR A 274 -12.64 22.98 2.78
N ALA A 275 -13.73 23.59 2.30
CA ALA A 275 -14.25 23.37 0.96
C ALA A 275 -13.28 23.90 -0.12
N ARG A 276 -12.72 25.09 0.09
CA ARG A 276 -11.69 25.70 -0.77
C ARG A 276 -10.47 24.79 -0.88
N LEU A 277 -9.95 24.29 0.24
CA LEU A 277 -8.78 23.42 0.24
C LEU A 277 -9.07 22.09 -0.46
N ARG A 278 -10.25 21.50 -0.27
CA ARG A 278 -10.66 20.29 -1.03
C ARG A 278 -10.68 20.54 -2.53
N HIS A 279 -11.27 21.65 -2.98
CA HIS A 279 -11.28 22.01 -4.40
C HIS A 279 -9.85 22.19 -4.95
N LEU A 280 -8.97 22.84 -4.17
CA LEU A 280 -7.57 23.02 -4.53
C LEU A 280 -6.84 21.67 -4.69
N VAL A 281 -7.08 20.73 -3.79
CA VAL A 281 -6.51 19.36 -3.85
C VAL A 281 -7.04 18.61 -5.06
N ASP A 282 -8.35 18.70 -5.34
CA ASP A 282 -8.99 18.08 -6.50
C ASP A 282 -8.44 18.62 -7.83
N ASP A 283 -8.24 19.94 -7.92
CA ASP A 283 -7.64 20.60 -9.09
C ASP A 283 -6.21 20.11 -9.33
N CYS A 284 -5.41 19.99 -8.26
CA CYS A 284 -4.07 19.43 -8.34
C CYS A 284 -4.10 17.97 -8.80
N ALA A 285 -4.94 17.14 -8.17
CA ALA A 285 -5.07 15.71 -8.50
C ALA A 285 -5.56 15.48 -9.94
N ALA A 286 -6.44 16.34 -10.45
CA ALA A 286 -6.89 16.28 -11.85
C ALA A 286 -5.77 16.62 -12.84
N GLY A 287 -4.86 17.51 -12.45
CA GLY A 287 -3.68 17.90 -13.23
C GLY A 287 -2.50 16.93 -13.14
N ASP A 288 -2.44 16.07 -12.12
CA ASP A 288 -1.30 15.19 -11.86
C ASP A 288 -1.23 13.99 -12.83
N GLU A 289 -0.17 13.94 -13.64
CA GLU A 289 0.07 12.86 -14.60
C GLU A 289 0.38 11.51 -13.94
N ARG A 290 0.95 11.49 -12.73
CA ARG A 290 1.26 10.26 -11.99
C ARG A 290 -0.03 9.53 -11.61
N ILE A 291 -1.02 10.27 -11.10
CA ILE A 291 -2.35 9.71 -10.79
C ILE A 291 -3.00 9.13 -12.05
N LYS A 292 -2.89 9.80 -13.19
CA LYS A 292 -3.41 9.28 -14.46
C LYS A 292 -2.70 7.97 -14.86
N LYS A 293 -1.37 7.90 -14.72
CA LYS A 293 -0.59 6.68 -14.96
C LYS A 293 -1.02 5.55 -14.02
N PHE A 294 -1.13 5.81 -12.71
CA PHE A 294 -1.56 4.80 -11.72
C PHE A 294 -2.99 4.32 -11.98
N ARG A 295 -3.93 5.22 -12.27
CA ARG A 295 -5.31 4.85 -12.65
C ARG A 295 -5.36 4.01 -13.93
N LYS A 296 -4.54 4.34 -14.94
CA LYS A 296 -4.45 3.56 -16.19
C LYS A 296 -3.86 2.18 -15.93
N ALA A 297 -2.78 2.09 -15.15
CA ALA A 297 -2.15 0.82 -14.76
C ALA A 297 -3.12 -0.06 -13.96
N ALA A 298 -3.83 0.51 -12.99
CA ALA A 298 -4.83 -0.20 -12.19
C ALA A 298 -6.01 -0.70 -13.02
N ARG A 299 -6.47 0.08 -14.01
CA ARG A 299 -7.49 -0.38 -14.97
C ARG A 299 -6.97 -1.52 -15.84
N ALA A 300 -5.75 -1.40 -16.36
CA ALA A 300 -5.12 -2.45 -17.16
C ALA A 300 -4.93 -3.76 -16.37
N ASP A 301 -4.51 -3.69 -15.10
CA ASP A 301 -4.40 -4.86 -14.22
C ASP A 301 -5.76 -5.51 -13.95
N LYS A 302 -6.81 -4.70 -13.70
CA LYS A 302 -8.18 -5.19 -13.54
C LYS A 302 -8.72 -5.85 -14.81
N ASP A 303 -8.49 -5.24 -15.98
CA ASP A 303 -8.91 -5.80 -17.27
C ASP A 303 -8.14 -7.08 -17.59
N LYS A 304 -6.82 -7.13 -17.31
CA LYS A 304 -6.00 -8.34 -17.42
C LYS A 304 -6.55 -9.47 -16.54
N LYS A 305 -6.81 -9.20 -15.25
CA LYS A 305 -7.41 -10.19 -14.33
C LYS A 305 -8.80 -10.64 -14.78
N ARG A 306 -9.62 -9.75 -15.36
CA ARG A 306 -10.93 -10.11 -15.92
C ARG A 306 -10.76 -11.06 -17.11
N LEU A 307 -9.89 -10.71 -18.05
CA LEU A 307 -9.61 -11.52 -19.24
C LEU A 307 -9.01 -12.89 -18.87
N GLU A 308 -8.13 -12.96 -17.86
CA GLU A 308 -7.59 -14.22 -17.35
C GLU A 308 -8.68 -15.10 -16.75
N ARG A 309 -9.60 -14.54 -15.94
CA ARG A 309 -10.75 -15.28 -15.40
C ARG A 309 -11.73 -15.73 -16.47
N GLU A 310 -12.00 -14.89 -17.47
CA GLU A 310 -12.86 -15.24 -18.60
C GLU A 310 -12.24 -16.36 -19.45
N ALA A 311 -10.92 -16.31 -19.70
CA ALA A 311 -10.20 -17.35 -20.41
C ALA A 311 -10.17 -18.66 -19.62
N GLU A 312 -9.95 -18.62 -18.30
CA GLU A 312 -10.01 -19.79 -17.43
C GLU A 312 -11.41 -20.40 -17.41
N ALA A 313 -12.46 -19.57 -17.26
CA ALA A 313 -13.84 -20.04 -17.31
C ALA A 313 -14.20 -20.66 -18.67
N LYS A 314 -13.72 -20.08 -19.78
CA LYS A 314 -13.92 -20.63 -21.12
C LYS A 314 -13.21 -21.97 -21.29
N ARG A 315 -11.96 -22.10 -20.83
CA ARG A 315 -11.22 -23.36 -20.85
C ARG A 315 -11.91 -24.44 -20.02
N LEU A 316 -12.44 -24.09 -18.85
CA LEU A 316 -13.16 -25.04 -17.99
C LEU A 316 -14.50 -25.48 -18.62
N LEU A 317 -15.20 -24.57 -19.31
CA LEU A 317 -16.41 -24.89 -20.05
C LEU A 317 -16.11 -25.79 -21.26
N GLU A 318 -15.07 -25.48 -22.04
CA GLU A 318 -14.63 -26.30 -23.18
C GLU A 318 -14.18 -27.70 -22.72
N GLU A 319 -13.45 -27.81 -21.61
CA GLU A 319 -13.04 -29.08 -21.02
C GLU A 319 -14.24 -29.89 -20.51
N LYS A 320 -15.20 -29.24 -19.84
CA LYS A 320 -16.43 -29.89 -19.38
C LYS A 320 -17.31 -30.35 -20.54
N GLU A 321 -17.41 -29.56 -21.61
CA GLU A 321 -18.15 -29.93 -22.81
C GLU A 321 -17.47 -31.10 -23.53
N LYS A 322 -16.14 -31.07 -23.65
CA LYS A 322 -15.36 -32.18 -24.20
C LYS A 322 -15.52 -33.44 -23.37
N ALA A 323 -15.43 -33.36 -22.04
CA ALA A 323 -15.66 -34.49 -21.14
C ALA A 323 -17.09 -35.06 -21.27
N ARG A 324 -18.10 -34.19 -21.43
CA ARG A 324 -19.49 -34.63 -21.68
C ARG A 324 -19.63 -35.33 -23.03
N GLN A 325 -19.00 -34.81 -24.09
CA GLN A 325 -19.00 -35.43 -25.41
C GLN A 325 -18.27 -36.78 -25.40
N GLU A 326 -17.12 -36.87 -24.73
CA GLU A 326 -16.38 -38.12 -24.54
C GLU A 326 -17.18 -39.15 -23.73
N GLU A 327 -17.87 -38.74 -22.66
CA GLU A 327 -18.75 -39.62 -21.87
C GLU A 327 -19.95 -40.11 -22.69
N GLU A 328 -20.57 -39.22 -23.47
CA GLU A 328 -21.70 -39.58 -24.34
C GLU A 328 -21.25 -40.53 -25.46
N GLN A 329 -20.09 -40.30 -26.07
CA GLN A 329 -19.52 -41.21 -27.06
C GLN A 329 -19.21 -42.57 -26.42
N ARG A 330 -18.58 -42.59 -25.23
CA ARG A 330 -18.29 -43.85 -24.53
C ARG A 330 -19.55 -44.62 -24.16
N LYS A 331 -20.67 -43.93 -23.84
CA LYS A 331 -21.98 -44.57 -23.62
C LYS A 331 -22.56 -45.13 -24.91
N LYS A 332 -22.49 -44.40 -26.03
CA LYS A 332 -22.94 -44.89 -27.35
C LYS A 332 -22.14 -46.11 -27.79
N ASP A 333 -20.82 -46.05 -27.70
CA ASP A 333 -19.92 -47.16 -28.04
C ASP A 333 -20.19 -48.39 -27.16
N ALA A 334 -20.43 -48.18 -25.85
CA ALA A 334 -20.79 -49.27 -24.94
C ALA A 334 -22.17 -49.87 -25.23
N GLU A 335 -23.17 -49.05 -25.58
CA GLU A 335 -24.50 -49.55 -25.96
C GLU A 335 -24.46 -50.33 -27.28
N GLU A 336 -23.69 -49.86 -28.26
CA GLU A 336 -23.50 -50.53 -29.54
C GLU A 336 -22.76 -51.86 -29.36
N ALA A 337 -21.70 -51.88 -28.56
CA ALA A 337 -20.99 -53.11 -28.18
C ALA A 337 -21.92 -54.11 -27.48
N ALA A 338 -22.75 -53.65 -26.53
CA ALA A 338 -23.71 -54.51 -25.84
C ALA A 338 -24.82 -55.04 -26.76
N LYS A 339 -25.27 -54.25 -27.75
CA LYS A 339 -26.21 -54.72 -28.78
C LYS A 339 -25.56 -55.78 -29.68
N ALA A 340 -24.33 -55.54 -30.13
CA ALA A 340 -23.56 -56.50 -30.93
C ALA A 340 -23.34 -57.82 -30.17
N GLU A 341 -22.99 -57.76 -28.89
CA GLU A 341 -22.80 -58.93 -28.02
C GLU A 341 -24.12 -59.71 -27.83
N ARG A 342 -25.25 -59.01 -27.58
CA ARG A 342 -26.56 -59.65 -27.49
C ARG A 342 -26.97 -60.35 -28.78
N GLU A 343 -26.68 -59.75 -29.93
CA GLU A 343 -26.99 -60.35 -31.23
C GLU A 343 -26.11 -61.57 -31.52
N GLN A 344 -24.81 -61.50 -31.21
CA GLN A 344 -23.90 -62.64 -31.29
C GLN A 344 -24.34 -63.78 -30.36
N ASN A 345 -24.69 -63.47 -29.11
CA ASN A 345 -25.19 -64.47 -28.16
C ASN A 345 -26.51 -65.12 -28.62
N LYS A 346 -27.40 -64.36 -29.27
CA LYS A 346 -28.63 -64.91 -29.87
C LYS A 346 -28.32 -65.86 -31.02
N LYS A 347 -27.42 -65.47 -31.93
CA LYS A 347 -26.96 -66.31 -33.06
C LYS A 347 -26.26 -67.58 -32.57
N ALA A 348 -25.40 -67.48 -31.56
CA ALA A 348 -24.73 -68.63 -30.95
C ALA A 348 -25.71 -69.61 -30.28
N LYS A 349 -26.70 -69.09 -29.53
CA LYS A 349 -27.73 -69.91 -28.88
C LYS A 349 -28.64 -70.62 -29.89
N GLU A 350 -28.95 -69.98 -31.02
CA GLU A 350 -29.72 -70.60 -32.11
C GLU A 350 -28.93 -71.69 -32.84
N ALA A 351 -27.65 -71.43 -33.14
CA ALA A 351 -26.74 -72.41 -33.73
C ALA A 351 -26.58 -73.65 -32.82
N ALA A 352 -26.41 -73.46 -31.51
CA ALA A 352 -26.30 -74.55 -30.53
C ALA A 352 -27.58 -75.41 -30.45
N LYS A 353 -28.77 -74.78 -30.48
CA LYS A 353 -30.05 -75.51 -30.52
C LYS A 353 -30.20 -76.35 -31.80
N ASN A 354 -29.78 -75.82 -32.94
CA ASN A 354 -29.85 -76.52 -34.22
C ASN A 354 -28.86 -77.69 -34.27
N ALA A 355 -27.65 -77.53 -33.72
CA ALA A 355 -26.67 -78.60 -33.57
C ALA A 355 -27.20 -79.73 -32.65
N ALA A 356 -27.73 -79.39 -31.47
CA ALA A 356 -28.29 -80.38 -30.55
C ALA A 356 -29.45 -81.19 -31.15
N LYS A 357 -30.34 -80.55 -31.93
CA LYS A 357 -31.42 -81.25 -32.65
C LYS A 357 -30.89 -82.25 -33.68
N LYS A 358 -29.84 -81.88 -34.44
CA LYS A 358 -29.20 -82.78 -35.41
C LYS A 358 -28.56 -83.97 -34.71
N ASN A 359 -27.80 -83.73 -33.64
CA ASN A 359 -27.12 -84.80 -32.91
C ASN A 359 -28.10 -85.77 -32.25
N LYS A 360 -29.21 -85.29 -31.64
CA LYS A 360 -30.27 -86.18 -31.12
C LYS A 360 -30.90 -87.08 -32.19
N ARG A 361 -31.05 -86.57 -33.42
CA ARG A 361 -31.55 -87.38 -34.55
C ARG A 361 -30.54 -88.46 -34.96
N VAL A 362 -29.24 -88.17 -34.93
CA VAL A 362 -28.18 -89.15 -35.21
C VAL A 362 -28.24 -90.31 -34.21
N LEU A 363 -28.35 -90.00 -32.91
CA LEU A 363 -28.46 -91.03 -31.87
C LEU A 363 -29.67 -91.94 -32.09
N LYS A 364 -30.88 -91.37 -32.22
CA LYS A 364 -32.09 -92.18 -32.49
C LYS A 364 -32.05 -92.92 -33.83
N GLY A 365 -31.40 -92.34 -34.84
CA GLY A 365 -31.21 -92.97 -36.14
C GLY A 365 -30.27 -94.17 -36.08
N SER A 366 -29.20 -94.09 -35.29
CA SER A 366 -28.18 -95.14 -35.22
C SER A 366 -28.73 -96.50 -34.77
N VAL A 367 -29.63 -96.53 -33.78
CA VAL A 367 -30.29 -97.77 -33.32
C VAL A 367 -31.34 -98.29 -34.31
N LYS A 368 -31.97 -97.39 -35.07
CA LYS A 368 -32.92 -97.76 -36.14
C LYS A 368 -32.19 -98.36 -37.35
N ASP A 369 -31.04 -97.80 -37.73
CA ASP A 369 -30.27 -98.22 -38.89
C ASP A 369 -29.66 -99.63 -38.73
N VAL A 370 -29.50 -100.09 -37.49
CA VAL A 370 -29.10 -101.47 -37.12
C VAL A 370 -30.29 -102.33 -36.70
N ASN A 371 -31.51 -101.95 -37.09
CA ASN A 371 -32.77 -102.64 -36.83
C ASN A 371 -33.00 -103.00 -35.35
N TYR A 372 -32.60 -102.12 -34.43
CA TYR A 372 -32.72 -102.34 -32.99
C TYR A 372 -32.03 -103.63 -32.50
N PHE A 373 -30.96 -104.01 -33.20
CA PHE A 373 -30.08 -105.15 -32.93
C PHE A 373 -30.75 -106.53 -33.02
N ASP A 374 -31.82 -106.65 -33.83
CA ASP A 374 -32.50 -107.91 -34.13
C ASP A 374 -32.93 -107.95 -35.61
N ASP A 375 -33.14 -109.12 -36.19
CA ASP A 375 -33.65 -109.28 -37.56
C ASP A 375 -35.17 -109.02 -37.63
N ALA A 376 -35.91 -109.29 -36.53
CA ALA A 376 -37.35 -109.06 -36.41
C ALA A 376 -37.72 -108.51 -35.01
N PRO A 377 -37.39 -107.23 -34.73
CA PRO A 377 -37.52 -106.67 -33.39
C PRO A 377 -38.99 -106.60 -32.94
N SER A 378 -39.26 -107.11 -31.73
CA SER A 378 -40.56 -106.94 -31.08
C SER A 378 -40.79 -105.48 -30.69
N ALA A 379 -42.05 -105.05 -30.61
CA ALA A 379 -42.39 -103.68 -30.18
C ALA A 379 -41.79 -103.34 -28.80
N ALA A 380 -41.75 -104.32 -27.88
CA ALA A 380 -41.15 -104.15 -26.56
C ALA A 380 -39.63 -103.90 -26.61
N GLN A 381 -38.91 -104.51 -27.57
CA GLN A 381 -37.48 -104.29 -27.75
C GLN A 381 -37.18 -102.93 -28.36
N VAL A 382 -37.95 -102.52 -29.37
CA VAL A 382 -37.84 -101.17 -29.97
C VAL A 382 -38.05 -100.10 -28.90
N ASP A 383 -39.08 -100.26 -28.07
CA ASP A 383 -39.38 -99.33 -26.98
C ASP A 383 -38.27 -99.32 -25.91
N SER A 384 -37.74 -100.49 -25.53
CA SER A 384 -36.65 -100.58 -24.55
C SER A 384 -35.35 -99.93 -25.06
N VAL A 385 -34.98 -100.17 -26.32
CA VAL A 385 -33.77 -99.58 -26.93
C VAL A 385 -33.91 -98.07 -27.05
N LEU A 386 -35.05 -97.58 -27.53
CA LEU A 386 -35.29 -96.15 -27.66
C LEU A 386 -35.40 -95.45 -26.30
N ALA A 387 -35.98 -96.10 -25.29
CA ALA A 387 -36.04 -95.57 -23.94
C ALA A 387 -34.65 -95.39 -23.34
N ASP A 388 -33.74 -96.35 -23.52
CA ASP A 388 -32.36 -96.22 -23.07
C ASP A 388 -31.60 -95.13 -23.84
N VAL A 389 -31.79 -95.02 -25.16
CA VAL A 389 -31.20 -93.93 -25.95
C VAL A 389 -31.71 -92.56 -25.48
N ASP A 390 -33.01 -92.43 -25.19
CA ASP A 390 -33.60 -91.21 -24.63
C ASP A 390 -33.11 -90.90 -23.22
N LEU A 391 -32.88 -91.93 -22.40
CA LEU A 391 -32.27 -91.81 -21.09
C LEU A 391 -30.84 -91.26 -21.22
N VAL A 392 -30.01 -91.85 -22.08
CA VAL A 392 -28.63 -91.37 -22.36
C VAL A 392 -28.65 -89.92 -22.84
N ILE A 393 -29.54 -89.57 -23.80
CA ILE A 393 -29.72 -88.20 -24.28
C ILE A 393 -30.09 -87.21 -23.16
N SER A 394 -30.84 -87.65 -22.15
CA SER A 394 -31.24 -86.79 -21.03
C SER A 394 -30.11 -86.51 -20.03
N LYS A 395 -29.04 -87.31 -20.04
CA LYS A 395 -27.93 -87.24 -19.08
C LYS A 395 -26.66 -86.59 -19.62
N ILE A 396 -26.58 -86.39 -20.93
CA ILE A 396 -25.43 -85.78 -21.60
C ILE A 396 -25.68 -84.31 -21.96
N ASP A 397 -24.64 -83.48 -21.85
CA ASP A 397 -24.68 -82.09 -22.30
C ASP A 397 -24.51 -81.98 -23.84
N ALA A 398 -24.50 -80.75 -24.37
CA ALA A 398 -24.45 -80.53 -25.82
C ALA A 398 -23.12 -80.95 -26.47
N GLU A 399 -22.02 -80.89 -25.73
CA GLU A 399 -20.68 -81.28 -26.20
C GLU A 399 -20.54 -82.80 -26.15
N GLU A 400 -20.95 -83.42 -25.05
CA GLU A 400 -21.04 -84.87 -24.89
C GLU A 400 -21.98 -85.48 -25.95
N LEU A 401 -23.12 -84.84 -26.24
CA LEU A 401 -24.06 -85.23 -27.28
C LEU A 401 -23.45 -85.16 -28.69
N ALA A 402 -22.64 -84.14 -28.99
CA ALA A 402 -21.94 -84.03 -30.27
C ALA A 402 -20.85 -85.10 -30.40
N GLY A 403 -20.08 -85.35 -29.34
CA GLY A 403 -19.06 -86.39 -29.30
C GLY A 403 -19.64 -87.79 -29.48
N LEU A 404 -20.77 -88.09 -28.82
CA LEU A 404 -21.47 -89.36 -28.98
C LEU A 404 -22.07 -89.51 -30.38
N ALA A 405 -22.68 -88.46 -30.94
CA ALA A 405 -23.19 -88.48 -32.31
C ALA A 405 -22.07 -88.71 -33.34
N GLY A 406 -20.89 -88.12 -33.12
CA GLY A 406 -19.69 -88.35 -33.94
C GLY A 406 -19.23 -89.81 -33.90
N ARG A 407 -19.12 -90.40 -32.70
CA ARG A 407 -18.77 -91.83 -32.52
C ARG A 407 -19.79 -92.76 -33.16
N LEU A 408 -21.08 -92.49 -33.02
CA LEU A 408 -22.16 -93.29 -33.64
C LEU A 408 -22.19 -93.16 -35.16
N THR A 409 -21.87 -91.97 -35.70
CA THR A 409 -21.73 -91.78 -37.15
C THR A 409 -20.55 -92.60 -37.69
N ALA A 410 -19.43 -92.67 -36.96
CA ALA A 410 -18.27 -93.48 -37.31
C ALA A 410 -18.55 -94.99 -37.23
N ALA A 411 -19.39 -95.44 -36.28
CA ALA A 411 -19.82 -96.83 -36.16
C ALA A 411 -20.73 -97.29 -37.32
N GLY A 412 -21.39 -96.35 -38.01
CA GLY A 412 -22.16 -96.65 -39.23
C GLY A 412 -23.35 -97.59 -38.99
N LYS A 413 -23.45 -98.64 -39.80
CA LYS A 413 -24.53 -99.66 -39.73
C LYS A 413 -24.07 -100.98 -39.12
N ASP A 414 -22.93 -100.98 -38.44
CA ASP A 414 -22.44 -102.16 -37.74
C ASP A 414 -23.14 -102.26 -36.38
N GLY A 415 -24.03 -103.24 -36.24
CA GLY A 415 -24.79 -103.47 -35.00
C GLY A 415 -23.90 -103.72 -33.78
N ALA A 416 -22.74 -104.37 -33.94
CA ALA A 416 -21.83 -104.62 -32.83
C ALA A 416 -21.10 -103.33 -32.41
N ALA A 417 -20.65 -102.54 -33.39
CA ALA A 417 -19.96 -101.26 -33.14
C ALA A 417 -20.92 -100.21 -32.53
N VAL A 418 -22.16 -100.11 -33.03
CA VAL A 418 -23.17 -99.20 -32.48
C VAL A 418 -23.54 -99.59 -31.04
N LYS A 419 -23.67 -100.89 -30.76
CA LYS A 419 -23.94 -101.39 -29.39
C LYS A 419 -22.78 -101.08 -28.45
N ALA A 420 -21.54 -101.31 -28.88
CA ALA A 420 -20.34 -101.01 -28.10
C ALA A 420 -20.25 -99.52 -27.73
N VAL A 421 -20.52 -98.61 -28.67
CA VAL A 421 -20.50 -97.16 -28.42
C VAL A 421 -21.54 -96.75 -27.37
N TYR A 422 -22.75 -97.34 -27.39
CA TYR A 422 -23.75 -97.09 -26.36
C TYR A 422 -23.41 -97.70 -25.01
N THR A 423 -22.87 -98.92 -24.97
CA THR A 423 -22.44 -99.58 -23.72
C THR A 423 -21.28 -98.84 -23.06
N GLU A 424 -20.27 -98.42 -23.83
CA GLU A 424 -19.17 -97.58 -23.32
C GLU A 424 -19.68 -96.25 -22.77
N GLU A 425 -20.64 -95.62 -23.44
CA GLU A 425 -21.21 -94.36 -22.98
C GLU A 425 -22.06 -94.53 -21.72
N VAL A 426 -22.85 -95.60 -21.62
CA VAL A 426 -23.60 -95.95 -20.41
C VAL A 426 -22.64 -96.20 -19.25
N GLN A 427 -21.55 -96.95 -19.46
CA GLN A 427 -20.52 -97.17 -18.45
C GLN A 427 -19.84 -95.86 -18.01
N ARG A 428 -19.53 -94.96 -18.95
CA ARG A 428 -18.99 -93.63 -18.64
C ARG A 428 -19.98 -92.82 -17.80
N LEU A 429 -21.26 -92.83 -18.14
CA LEU A 429 -22.31 -92.12 -17.40
C LEU A 429 -22.52 -92.69 -16.00
N VAL A 430 -22.40 -94.01 -15.83
CA VAL A 430 -22.42 -94.68 -14.52
C VAL A 430 -21.19 -94.30 -13.70
N GLY A 431 -19.99 -94.35 -14.29
CA GLY A 431 -18.74 -93.93 -13.64
C GLY A 431 -18.70 -92.44 -13.25
N ALA A 432 -19.40 -91.59 -14.01
CA ALA A 432 -19.57 -90.17 -13.71
C ALA A 432 -20.73 -89.88 -12.73
N GLY A 433 -21.45 -90.91 -12.25
CA GLY A 433 -22.58 -90.77 -11.33
C GLY A 433 -23.85 -90.14 -11.93
N LYS A 434 -23.93 -90.01 -13.26
CA LYS A 434 -25.08 -89.41 -13.98
C LYS A 434 -26.21 -90.41 -14.24
N LEU A 435 -25.92 -91.71 -14.17
CA LEU A 435 -26.83 -92.83 -14.43
C LEU A 435 -26.53 -93.96 -13.42
N LYS A 436 -27.53 -94.70 -12.94
CA LYS A 436 -27.32 -95.82 -12.00
C LYS A 436 -27.09 -97.13 -12.75
N GLU A 437 -26.31 -98.02 -12.16
CA GLU A 437 -26.08 -99.36 -12.71
C GLU A 437 -27.42 -100.10 -12.89
N GLY A 438 -27.68 -100.61 -14.10
CA GLY A 438 -28.94 -101.27 -14.48
C GLY A 438 -30.11 -100.34 -14.86
N GLU A 439 -29.92 -99.01 -14.88
CA GLU A 439 -30.97 -98.05 -15.26
C GLU A 439 -31.22 -98.00 -16.79
N ALA A 440 -30.21 -98.34 -17.60
CA ALA A 440 -30.35 -98.56 -19.05
C ALA A 440 -30.49 -100.07 -19.32
N LYS A 441 -31.71 -100.56 -19.52
CA LYS A 441 -32.01 -102.01 -19.45
C LYS A 441 -31.43 -102.85 -20.60
N PHE A 442 -31.16 -102.24 -21.74
CA PHE A 442 -30.69 -102.86 -22.97
C PHE A 442 -29.17 -102.70 -23.18
N PHE A 443 -28.62 -101.56 -22.76
CA PHE A 443 -27.19 -101.24 -22.94
C PHE A 443 -26.34 -101.33 -21.65
N ALA A 444 -26.95 -101.66 -20.50
CA ALA A 444 -26.24 -101.92 -19.23
C ALA A 444 -25.38 -103.18 -19.26
#